data_AF-A0A937VJR7-F1
#
_entry.id   AF-A0A937VJR7-F1
#
_cell.length_a   1.000
_cell.length_b   1.000
_cell.length_c   1.000
_cell.angle_alpha   90.00
_cell.angle_beta   90.00
_cell.angle_gamma   90.00
#
_symmetry.space_group_name_H-M   'P 1'
#
loop_
_entity.id
_entity.type
_entity.pdbx_description
1 polymer ?
#
loop_
_entity_poly.entity_id
_entity_poly.type
_entity_poly.pdbx_seq_one_letter_code
_entity_poly.pdbx_strand_id
1 'polypeptide(L)'
;MVWVADRGFASSENRRLLRRGDDAYIMAEKLRGGSAEAQTALACAGRYCELAGGQRIKEVRISGEERFVICHNPQAAVRDAAVRARLVARLEEMIAGSDALSATKRAELRGAAGTRVQRRSSATMRCGGAPMPAGKACWSTT
;
A
#
# COMPACT_ATOMS: atom_id res chain seq x y z
N MET A 1 21.15 4.76 -14.07
CA MET A 1 19.99 3.93 -14.45
C MET A 1 19.00 3.91 -13.29
N VAL A 2 17.70 3.66 -13.50
CA VAL A 2 16.73 3.51 -12.39
C VAL A 2 16.04 2.16 -12.51
N TRP A 3 16.14 1.32 -11.47
CA TRP A 3 15.43 0.05 -11.39
C TRP A 3 14.00 0.26 -10.90
N VAL A 4 13.01 -0.31 -11.59
CA VAL A 4 11.61 -0.32 -11.13
C VAL A 4 11.21 -1.77 -10.87
N ALA A 5 10.90 -2.08 -9.62
CA ALA A 5 10.61 -3.44 -9.18
C ALA A 5 9.23 -3.53 -8.53
N ASP A 6 8.51 -4.61 -8.82
CA ASP A 6 7.22 -4.85 -8.18
C ASP A 6 7.39 -5.37 -6.74
N ARG A 7 6.26 -5.50 -6.04
CA ARG A 7 6.19 -5.89 -4.63
C ARG A 7 6.65 -7.33 -4.32
N GLY A 8 6.81 -8.16 -5.34
CA GLY A 8 7.41 -9.50 -5.26
C GLY A 8 8.93 -9.44 -5.07
N PHE A 9 9.58 -8.35 -5.48
CA PHE A 9 11.02 -8.14 -5.36
C PHE A 9 11.43 -7.42 -4.07
N ALA A 10 10.49 -7.12 -3.18
CA ALA A 10 10.67 -6.33 -1.95
C ALA A 10 11.37 -7.05 -0.78
N SER A 11 12.30 -7.97 -1.06
CA SER A 11 13.09 -8.66 -0.04
C SER A 11 14.23 -7.77 0.48
N SER A 12 14.63 -7.96 1.74
CA SER A 12 15.79 -7.27 2.33
C SER A 12 17.09 -7.57 1.58
N GLU A 13 17.24 -8.80 1.09
CA GLU A 13 18.41 -9.24 0.32
C GLU A 13 18.51 -8.53 -1.03
N ASN A 14 17.41 -8.46 -1.79
CA ASN A 14 17.36 -7.74 -3.06
C ASN A 14 17.67 -6.25 -2.86
N ARG A 15 17.11 -5.63 -1.81
CA ARG A 15 17.42 -4.24 -1.46
C ARG A 15 18.90 -4.03 -1.18
N ARG A 16 19.54 -4.96 -0.46
CA ARG A 16 20.98 -4.90 -0.17
C ARG A 16 21.83 -5.01 -1.44
N LEU A 17 21.42 -5.84 -2.40
CA LEU A 17 22.12 -5.95 -3.69
C LEU A 17 22.02 -4.66 -4.49
N LEU A 18 20.83 -4.07 -4.58
CA LEU A 18 20.63 -2.80 -5.30
C LEU A 18 21.42 -1.65 -4.68
N ARG A 19 21.50 -1.59 -3.34
CA ARG A 19 22.31 -0.58 -2.63
C ARG A 19 23.82 -0.71 -2.91
N ARG A 20 24.33 -1.91 -3.18
CA ARG A 20 25.76 -2.13 -3.45
C ARG A 20 26.20 -1.63 -4.83
N GLY A 21 25.27 -1.54 -5.77
CA GLY A 21 25.56 -1.13 -7.14
C GLY A 21 25.53 0.39 -7.37
N ASP A 22 25.31 1.20 -6.33
CA ASP A 22 25.05 2.65 -6.41
C ASP A 22 23.91 3.06 -7.37
N ASP A 23 23.10 2.11 -7.82
CA ASP A 23 21.97 2.34 -8.70
C ASP A 23 20.75 2.87 -7.92
N ALA A 24 20.03 3.81 -8.53
CA ALA A 24 18.74 4.26 -8.00
C ALA A 24 17.65 3.21 -8.26
N TYR A 25 16.73 3.06 -7.32
CA TYR A 25 15.61 2.13 -7.47
C TYR A 25 14.30 2.66 -6.90
N ILE A 26 13.18 2.17 -7.47
CA ILE A 26 11.81 2.32 -6.98
C ILE A 26 11.22 0.93 -6.85
N MET A 27 10.79 0.57 -5.66
CA MET A 27 10.30 -0.76 -5.34
C MET A 27 8.96 -0.67 -4.64
N ALA A 28 7.94 -1.35 -5.17
CA ALA A 28 6.64 -1.39 -4.52
C ALA A 28 6.73 -2.15 -3.19
N GLU A 29 6.20 -1.59 -2.11
CA GLU A 29 6.14 -2.21 -0.79
C GLU A 29 4.75 -2.76 -0.50
N LYS A 30 4.67 -3.97 0.07
CA LYS A 30 3.38 -4.55 0.46
C LYS A 30 2.87 -3.83 1.70
N LEU A 31 1.72 -3.15 1.57
CA LEU A 31 1.01 -2.55 2.71
C LEU A 31 0.67 -3.53 3.84
N ARG A 32 0.48 -4.81 3.52
CA ARG A 32 0.17 -5.89 4.49
C ARG A 32 1.35 -6.83 4.73
N GLY A 33 2.56 -6.49 4.25
CA GLY A 33 3.73 -7.37 4.25
C GLY A 33 4.55 -7.37 5.54
N GLY A 34 4.11 -6.66 6.58
CA GLY A 34 4.81 -6.66 7.88
C GLY A 34 6.08 -5.80 7.96
N SER A 35 6.42 -5.01 6.92
CA SER A 35 7.54 -4.06 7.04
C SER A 35 7.19 -2.95 8.05
N ALA A 36 7.92 -2.92 9.16
CA ALA A 36 7.78 -1.89 10.19
C ALA A 36 8.00 -0.48 9.60
N GLU A 37 8.99 -0.33 8.72
CA GLU A 37 9.29 0.92 8.03
C GLU A 37 8.13 1.37 7.14
N ALA A 38 7.53 0.47 6.36
CA ALA A 38 6.37 0.81 5.54
C ALA A 38 5.18 1.28 6.39
N GLN A 39 4.95 0.68 7.57
CA GLN A 39 3.91 1.13 8.50
C GLN A 39 4.23 2.51 9.09
N THR A 40 5.48 2.73 9.51
CA THR A 40 5.95 4.03 9.98
C THR A 40 5.76 5.11 8.90
N ALA A 41 6.10 4.83 7.64
CA ALA A 41 5.86 5.75 6.53
C ALA A 41 4.39 6.12 6.39
N LEU A 42 3.50 5.12 6.43
CA LEU A 42 2.06 5.31 6.31
C LEU A 42 1.47 6.10 7.49
N ALA A 43 2.04 5.94 8.69
CA ALA A 43 1.60 6.62 9.90
C ALA A 43 2.08 8.08 9.96
N CYS A 44 3.19 8.43 9.29
CA CYS A 44 3.64 9.81 9.22
C CYS A 44 2.55 10.68 8.58
N ALA A 45 2.14 11.76 9.26
CA ALA A 45 1.31 12.83 8.69
C ALA A 45 2.16 13.72 7.76
N GLY A 46 1.55 14.42 6.80
CA GLY A 46 2.28 15.30 5.89
C GLY A 46 1.50 15.66 4.63
N ARG A 47 1.99 16.68 3.92
CA ARG A 47 1.33 17.25 2.74
C ARG A 47 1.44 16.33 1.53
N TYR A 48 0.35 16.22 0.78
CA TYR A 48 0.33 15.57 -0.53
C TYR A 48 0.49 16.63 -1.63
N CYS A 49 1.24 16.29 -2.66
CA CYS A 49 1.21 16.98 -3.95
C CYS A 49 0.18 16.30 -4.84
N GLU A 50 -0.70 17.08 -5.46
CA GLU A 50 -1.64 16.57 -6.46
C GLU A 50 -1.02 16.63 -7.86
N LEU A 51 -1.17 15.54 -8.61
CA LEU A 51 -0.73 15.43 -10.00
C LEU A 51 -1.90 15.62 -10.96
N ALA A 52 -1.57 15.86 -12.23
CA ALA A 52 -2.52 15.72 -13.32
C ALA A 52 -3.19 14.33 -13.26
N GLY A 53 -4.52 14.29 -13.36
CA GLY A 53 -5.31 13.06 -13.18
C GLY A 53 -5.71 12.77 -11.72
N GLY A 54 -5.44 13.67 -10.77
CA GLY A 54 -5.96 13.61 -9.39
C GLY A 54 -5.23 12.62 -8.49
N GLN A 55 -4.09 12.09 -8.92
CA GLN A 55 -3.23 11.25 -8.09
C GLN A 55 -2.57 12.12 -7.02
N ARG A 56 -2.60 11.67 -5.76
CA ARG A 56 -1.95 12.34 -4.64
C ARG A 56 -0.67 11.61 -4.29
N ILE A 57 0.46 12.33 -4.23
CA ILE A 57 1.76 11.77 -3.88
C ILE A 57 2.32 12.46 -2.66
N LYS A 58 2.92 11.68 -1.77
CA LYS A 58 3.64 12.18 -0.60
C LYS A 58 4.97 11.46 -0.46
N GLU A 59 6.02 12.21 -0.15
CA GLU A 59 7.32 11.65 0.20
C GLU A 59 7.49 11.62 1.73
N VAL A 60 8.03 10.52 2.26
CA VAL A 60 8.35 10.34 3.68
C VAL A 60 9.78 9.81 3.78
N ARG A 61 10.64 10.51 4.52
CA ARG A 61 11.98 10.03 4.86
C ARG A 61 11.94 9.39 6.24
N ILE A 62 12.22 8.09 6.33
CA ILE A 62 12.31 7.36 7.61
C ILE A 62 13.76 7.20 8.04
N SER A 63 14.66 7.01 7.07
CA SER A 63 16.10 6.95 7.28
C SER A 63 16.82 7.97 6.38
N GLY A 64 18.10 8.19 6.63
CA GLY A 64 18.92 9.09 5.81
C GLY A 64 19.16 8.58 4.38
N GLU A 65 19.08 7.27 4.16
CA GLU A 65 19.42 6.63 2.88
C GLU A 65 18.19 6.20 2.05
N GLU A 66 17.04 5.99 2.71
CA GLU A 66 15.83 5.52 2.03
C GLU A 66 14.64 6.44 2.29
N ARG A 67 13.91 6.68 1.20
CA ARG A 67 12.65 7.43 1.23
C ARG A 67 11.51 6.53 0.79
N PHE A 68 10.33 6.85 1.27
CA PHE A 68 9.07 6.26 0.83
C PHE A 68 8.30 7.27 0.02
N VAL A 69 7.67 6.80 -1.04
CA VAL A 69 6.71 7.54 -1.84
C VAL A 69 5.36 6.86 -1.66
N ILE A 70 4.43 7.60 -1.09
CA ILE A 70 3.05 7.16 -0.85
C ILE A 70 2.19 7.75 -1.96
N CYS A 71 1.54 6.88 -2.72
CA CYS A 71 0.62 7.25 -3.78
C CYS A 71 -0.81 6.92 -3.32
N HIS A 72 -1.63 7.95 -3.14
CA HIS A 72 -3.05 7.81 -2.82
C HIS A 72 -3.90 8.18 -4.05
N ASN A 73 -4.71 7.23 -4.53
CA ASN A 73 -5.64 7.47 -5.63
C ASN A 73 -7.06 7.71 -5.09
N PRO A 74 -7.59 8.95 -5.13
CA PRO A 74 -8.93 9.26 -4.61
C PRO A 74 -10.05 8.51 -5.33
N GLN A 75 -9.95 8.32 -6.64
CA GLN A 75 -10.98 7.59 -7.41
C GLN A 75 -11.01 6.11 -7.01
N ALA A 76 -9.84 5.50 -6.88
CA ALA A 76 -9.74 4.13 -6.36
C ALA A 76 -10.27 4.05 -4.91
N ALA A 77 -10.04 5.08 -4.09
CA ALA A 77 -10.55 5.11 -2.72
C ALA A 77 -12.08 5.09 -2.66
N VAL A 78 -12.75 5.86 -3.52
CA VAL A 78 -14.21 5.84 -3.65
C VAL A 78 -14.72 4.47 -4.11
N ARG A 79 -14.09 3.89 -5.14
CA ARG A 79 -14.46 2.56 -5.64
C ARG A 79 -14.27 1.49 -4.56
N ASP A 80 -13.15 1.52 -3.85
CA ASP A 80 -12.85 0.60 -2.77
C ASP A 80 -13.85 0.74 -1.60
N ALA A 81 -14.26 1.98 -1.28
CA ALA A 81 -15.28 2.22 -0.26
C ALA A 81 -16.63 1.61 -0.67
N ALA A 82 -17.07 1.83 -1.91
CA ALA A 82 -18.31 1.25 -2.43
C ALA A 82 -18.27 -0.29 -2.44
N VAL A 83 -17.15 -0.88 -2.87
CA VAL A 83 -16.95 -2.34 -2.82
C VAL A 83 -16.99 -2.82 -1.37
N ARG A 84 -16.32 -2.13 -0.44
CA ARG A 84 -16.32 -2.51 0.98
C ARG A 84 -17.72 -2.47 1.56
N ALA A 85 -18.51 -1.43 1.28
CA ALA A 85 -19.88 -1.31 1.75
C ALA A 85 -20.74 -2.49 1.28
N ARG A 86 -20.64 -2.87 -0.01
CA ARG A 86 -21.34 -4.04 -0.57
C ARG A 86 -20.89 -5.36 0.07
N LEU A 87 -19.60 -5.49 0.35
CA LEU A 87 -19.06 -6.68 1.02
C LEU A 87 -19.57 -6.78 2.46
N VAL A 88 -19.53 -5.68 3.21
CA VAL A 88 -20.03 -5.63 4.59
C VAL A 88 -21.52 -5.98 4.63
N ALA A 89 -22.36 -5.33 3.80
CA ALA A 89 -23.79 -5.62 3.75
C ALA A 89 -24.09 -7.10 3.46
N ARG A 90 -23.38 -7.70 2.48
CA ARG A 90 -23.53 -9.13 2.18
C ARG A 90 -23.09 -10.02 3.35
N LEU A 91 -22.01 -9.65 4.04
CA LEU A 91 -21.53 -10.41 5.18
C LEU A 91 -22.51 -10.32 6.34
N GLU A 92 -23.06 -9.13 6.61
CA GLU A 92 -24.09 -8.89 7.62
C GLU A 92 -25.34 -9.75 7.37
N GLU A 93 -25.82 -9.78 6.13
CA GLU A 93 -26.95 -10.64 5.73
C GLU A 93 -26.64 -12.12 5.95
N MET A 94 -25.44 -12.56 5.55
CA MET A 94 -25.03 -13.96 5.66
C MET A 94 -24.85 -14.43 7.12
N ILE A 95 -24.48 -13.53 8.03
CA ILE A 95 -24.33 -13.84 9.47
C ILE A 95 -25.57 -13.52 10.29
N ALA A 96 -26.63 -12.97 9.69
CA ALA A 96 -27.86 -12.64 10.40
C ALA A 96 -28.46 -13.90 11.06
N GLY A 97 -28.75 -13.81 12.37
CA GLY A 97 -29.29 -14.93 13.14
C GLY A 97 -28.29 -16.07 13.41
N SER A 98 -27.02 -15.94 13.01
CA SER A 98 -26.02 -16.99 13.21
C SER A 98 -25.69 -17.27 14.68
N ASP A 99 -25.97 -16.32 15.59
CA ASP A 99 -25.76 -16.49 17.03
C ASP A 99 -26.63 -17.58 17.65
N ALA A 100 -27.79 -17.88 17.04
CA ALA A 100 -28.67 -18.98 17.46
C ALA A 100 -28.18 -20.36 16.97
N LEU A 101 -27.14 -20.41 16.13
CA LEU A 101 -26.62 -21.65 15.56
C LEU A 101 -25.64 -22.35 16.51
N SER A 102 -25.57 -23.68 16.41
CA SER A 102 -24.57 -24.48 17.11
C SER A 102 -23.15 -24.10 16.71
N ALA A 103 -22.17 -24.39 17.58
CA ALA A 103 -20.76 -24.06 17.34
C ALA A 103 -20.22 -24.62 16.00
N THR A 104 -20.64 -25.83 15.62
CA THR A 104 -20.26 -26.45 14.34
C THR A 104 -20.79 -25.67 13.14
N LYS A 105 -22.08 -25.31 13.15
CA LYS A 105 -22.70 -24.52 12.06
C LYS A 105 -22.10 -23.12 11.95
N ARG A 106 -21.74 -22.49 13.07
CA ARG A 106 -21.02 -21.21 13.05
C ARG A 106 -19.61 -21.34 12.47
N ALA A 107 -18.90 -22.44 12.73
CA ALA A 107 -17.58 -22.69 12.16
C ALA A 107 -17.63 -22.87 10.63
N GLU A 108 -18.62 -23.61 10.13
CA GLU A 108 -18.87 -23.77 8.69
C GLU A 108 -19.18 -22.43 8.02
N LEU A 109 -20.07 -21.62 8.63
CA LEU A 109 -20.42 -20.29 8.13
C LEU A 109 -19.20 -19.36 8.07
N ARG A 110 -18.32 -19.42 9.08
CA ARG A 110 -17.06 -18.67 9.10
C ARG A 110 -16.11 -19.10 7.98
N GLY A 111 -16.07 -20.40 7.67
CA GLY A 111 -15.31 -20.93 6.53
C GLY A 111 -15.84 -20.42 5.19
N ALA A 112 -17.16 -20.42 5.00
CA ALA A 112 -17.83 -19.91 3.81
C ALA A 112 -17.68 -18.38 3.64
N ALA A 113 -17.59 -17.64 4.75
CA ALA A 113 -17.29 -16.21 4.76
C ALA A 113 -15.81 -15.88 4.41
N GLY A 114 -14.95 -16.90 4.40
CA GLY A 114 -13.52 -16.77 4.23
C GLY A 114 -13.10 -16.38 2.81
N THR A 115 -12.16 -15.44 2.74
CA THR A 115 -11.37 -15.00 1.57
C THR A 115 -12.05 -14.13 0.50
N ARG A 116 -11.94 -12.80 0.70
CA ARG A 116 -11.79 -11.83 -0.40
C ARG A 116 -10.63 -10.88 -0.12
N VAL A 117 -9.62 -10.91 -0.99
CA VAL A 117 -8.49 -9.98 -0.92
C VAL A 117 -8.92 -8.66 -1.53
N GLN A 118 -9.26 -7.69 -0.69
CA GLN A 118 -9.52 -6.32 -1.15
C GLN A 118 -8.19 -5.59 -1.38
N ARG A 119 -7.97 -5.09 -2.61
CA ARG A 119 -6.90 -4.13 -2.93
C ARG A 119 -7.21 -2.81 -2.21
N ARG A 120 -6.17 -2.08 -1.80
CA ARG A 120 -6.30 -0.74 -1.21
C ARG A 120 -6.03 0.31 -2.29
N SER A 121 -6.66 1.47 -2.13
CA SER A 121 -6.53 2.66 -2.97
C SER A 121 -5.20 3.40 -2.82
N SER A 122 -4.41 3.01 -1.81
CA SER A 122 -3.06 3.52 -1.60
C SER A 122 -2.03 2.47 -1.99
N ALA A 123 -0.92 2.93 -2.53
CA ALA A 123 0.30 2.14 -2.71
C ALA A 123 1.46 2.85 -2.02
N THR A 124 2.37 2.06 -1.45
CA THR A 124 3.61 2.56 -0.88
C THR A 124 4.75 2.05 -1.74
N MET A 125 5.65 2.94 -2.14
CA MET A 125 6.89 2.60 -2.82
C MET A 125 8.06 2.99 -1.92
N ARG A 126 9.09 2.16 -1.87
CA ARG A 126 10.38 2.48 -1.29
C ARG A 126 11.33 2.88 -2.41
N CYS A 127 12.09 3.94 -2.20
CA CYS A 127 13.10 4.39 -3.13
C CYS A 127 14.45 4.52 -2.42
N GLY A 128 15.50 4.00 -3.03
CA GLY A 128 16.89 4.15 -2.59
C GLY A 128 17.80 4.63 -3.72
N GLY A 129 19.00 5.06 -3.35
CA GLY A 129 19.96 5.74 -4.23
C GLY A 129 20.06 7.24 -3.94
N ALA A 130 20.98 7.93 -4.62
CA ALA A 130 21.35 9.33 -4.33
C ALA A 130 20.11 10.25 -4.12
N PRO A 131 20.16 11.14 -3.12
CA PRO A 131 19.04 12.02 -2.81
C PRO A 131 18.71 12.89 -4.03
N MET A 132 17.43 12.90 -4.42
CA MET A 132 16.94 13.93 -5.34
C MET A 132 17.15 15.29 -4.65
N PRO A 133 17.73 16.29 -5.32
CA PRO A 133 17.97 17.59 -4.71
C PRO A 133 16.64 18.17 -4.22
N ALA A 134 16.66 18.77 -3.02
CA ALA A 134 15.51 19.46 -2.47
C ALA A 134 14.97 20.47 -3.51
N GLY A 135 13.67 20.37 -3.82
CA GLY A 135 13.03 21.22 -4.83
C GLY A 135 12.96 20.64 -6.26
N LYS A 136 13.59 19.49 -6.55
CA LYS A 136 13.44 18.76 -7.83
C LYS A 136 12.49 17.57 -7.73
N ALA A 137 11.50 17.63 -6.84
CA ALA A 137 10.38 16.69 -6.93
C ALA A 137 9.46 17.18 -8.06
N CYS A 138 9.97 17.10 -9.30
CA CYS A 138 9.22 17.43 -10.50
C CYS A 138 8.22 16.29 -10.72
N TRP A 139 7.13 16.32 -9.97
CA TRP A 139 6.02 15.39 -10.17
C TRP A 139 5.10 15.84 -11.32
N SER A 140 5.39 16.99 -11.94
CA SER A 140 4.76 17.45 -13.17
C SER A 140 5.38 16.75 -14.38
N THR A 141 4.56 15.99 -15.08
CA THR A 141 4.83 15.51 -16.44
C THR A 141 4.92 16.72 -17.36
N THR A 142 6.04 16.88 -18.07
CA THR A 142 6.05 17.57 -19.37
C THR A 142 5.33 16.68 -20.38
#